data_AF-A0AAW6YX06-F1
#
_entry.id   AF-A0AAW6YX06-F1
#
_cell.length_a   1.000
_cell.length_b   1.000
_cell.length_c   1.000
_cell.angle_alpha   90.00
_cell.angle_beta   90.00
_cell.angle_gamma   90.00
#
_symmetry.space_group_name_H-M   'P 1'
#
loop_
_entity.id
_entity.type
_entity.pdbx_description
1 polymer ?
#
loop_
_entity_poly.entity_id
_entity_poly.type
_entity_poly.pdbx_seq_one_letter_code
_entity_poly.pdbx_strand_id
1 'polypeptide(L)'
;MKNWKKIAFPMSCFCDIHLNKLVPHMVNYGSYGIGLSKEWGIRQGIQPIHYINKHSNLRKDFSIILSKAINDSPEKSDENNDYNNYLLHDLLYMKPLDGEMPTNNHREIAIRNFHDEKEWRYIPNIEQVETELPLIISQEQMNPKSYFTYSQAIAQCPDLWLNFEFEHIKHIIVSKESERSELIEFVVQNNIGETYEQYILFSKIIVFDELREDW
;
A
#
# COMPACT_ATOMS: atom_id res chain seq x y z
N MET A 1 -30.71 2.09 7.59
CA MET A 1 -29.35 1.74 8.06
C MET A 1 -28.52 1.33 6.86
N LYS A 2 -27.53 2.14 6.44
CA LYS A 2 -26.58 1.72 5.40
C LYS A 2 -25.61 0.72 6.03
N ASN A 3 -25.83 -0.57 5.82
CA ASN A 3 -24.89 -1.62 6.20
C ASN A 3 -23.64 -1.50 5.30
N TRP A 4 -22.60 -0.82 5.78
CA TRP A 4 -21.31 -0.79 5.10
C TRP A 4 -20.74 -2.20 5.02
N LYS A 5 -20.71 -2.76 3.80
CA LYS A 5 -20.13 -4.08 3.54
C LYS A 5 -18.70 -3.99 3.02
N LYS A 6 -18.32 -2.82 2.51
CA LYS A 6 -17.03 -2.53 1.88
C LYS A 6 -16.67 -1.08 2.15
N ILE A 7 -15.37 -0.82 2.24
CA ILE A 7 -14.74 0.50 2.30
C ILE A 7 -13.66 0.53 1.23
N ALA A 8 -13.40 1.71 0.66
CA ALA A 8 -12.35 1.93 -0.32
C ALA A 8 -11.77 3.32 -0.09
N PHE A 9 -10.46 3.41 -0.07
CA PHE A 9 -9.69 4.61 0.22
C PHE A 9 -8.34 4.52 -0.51
N PRO A 10 -7.69 5.64 -0.83
CA PRO A 10 -6.38 5.62 -1.46
C PRO A 10 -5.29 5.21 -0.47
N MET A 11 -4.35 4.39 -0.92
CA MET A 11 -3.19 4.03 -0.13
C MET A 11 -2.04 3.58 -1.03
N SER A 12 -0.81 3.76 -0.56
CA SER A 12 0.37 3.07 -1.08
C SER A 12 0.77 2.00 -0.08
N CYS A 13 0.91 0.76 -0.55
CA CYS A 13 1.27 -0.39 0.28
C CYS A 13 2.72 -0.78 0.03
N PHE A 14 3.43 -1.11 1.10
CA PHE A 14 4.81 -1.58 1.11
C PHE A 14 4.87 -2.91 1.87
N CYS A 15 5.93 -3.69 1.65
CA CYS A 15 6.17 -4.93 2.40
C CYS A 15 7.56 -4.88 3.06
N ASP A 16 7.63 -5.25 4.34
CA ASP A 16 8.89 -5.37 5.09
C ASP A 16 9.37 -6.84 5.11
N ILE A 17 9.47 -7.42 3.91
CA ILE A 17 9.87 -8.81 3.70
C ILE A 17 11.37 -8.85 3.42
N HIS A 18 12.08 -9.68 4.17
CA HIS A 18 13.50 -9.91 3.92
C HIS A 18 13.69 -10.54 2.53
N LEU A 19 14.71 -10.14 1.76
CA LEU A 19 14.96 -10.64 0.40
C LEU A 19 14.89 -12.18 0.29
N ASN A 20 15.51 -12.87 1.24
CA ASN A 20 15.46 -14.32 1.45
C ASN A 20 14.05 -14.96 1.52
N LYS A 21 13.03 -14.19 1.89
CA LYS A 21 11.62 -14.63 1.98
C LYS A 21 10.75 -13.98 0.90
N LEU A 22 11.36 -13.31 -0.06
CA LEU A 22 10.66 -12.53 -1.07
C LEU A 22 10.10 -13.43 -2.19
N VAL A 23 10.74 -14.58 -2.44
CA VAL A 23 10.33 -15.49 -3.54
C VAL A 23 8.84 -15.88 -3.48
N PRO A 24 8.28 -16.36 -2.35
CA PRO A 24 6.85 -16.67 -2.26
C PRO A 24 5.95 -15.45 -2.47
N HIS A 25 6.38 -14.26 -2.05
CA HIS A 25 5.63 -13.03 -2.23
C HIS A 25 5.61 -12.62 -3.72
N MET A 26 6.75 -12.61 -4.37
CA MET A 26 6.88 -12.21 -5.78
C MET A 26 6.24 -13.21 -6.75
N VAL A 27 6.21 -14.52 -6.41
CA VAL A 27 5.40 -15.47 -7.17
C VAL A 27 3.95 -15.01 -7.24
N ASN A 28 3.42 -14.42 -6.18
CA ASN A 28 2.01 -14.02 -6.08
C ASN A 28 1.71 -12.61 -6.62
N TYR A 29 2.68 -11.69 -6.55
CA TYR A 29 2.47 -10.27 -6.82
C TYR A 29 3.24 -9.74 -8.04
N GLY A 30 4.12 -10.55 -8.63
CA GLY A 30 4.93 -10.20 -9.79
C GLY A 30 6.43 -10.24 -9.50
N SER A 31 7.24 -10.23 -10.56
CA SER A 31 8.71 -10.35 -10.49
C SER A 31 9.45 -9.00 -10.49
N TYR A 32 8.75 -7.89 -10.25
CA TYR A 32 9.31 -6.54 -10.25
C TYR A 32 9.09 -5.86 -8.90
N GLY A 33 10.01 -4.98 -8.50
CA GLY A 33 9.84 -4.22 -7.26
C GLY A 33 10.88 -3.12 -7.06
N ILE A 34 10.54 -2.14 -6.22
CA ILE A 34 11.47 -1.12 -5.74
C ILE A 34 11.50 -1.21 -4.23
N GLY A 35 12.68 -1.52 -3.68
CA GLY A 35 12.93 -1.50 -2.25
C GLY A 35 13.38 -0.11 -1.83
N LEU A 36 12.69 0.49 -0.87
CA LEU A 36 13.05 1.79 -0.29
C LEU A 36 13.63 1.61 1.11
N SER A 37 14.41 2.59 1.57
CA SER A 37 14.99 2.55 2.91
C SER A 37 13.88 2.65 3.97
N LYS A 38 13.91 1.75 4.94
CA LYS A 38 12.92 1.72 6.03
C LYS A 38 12.94 3.01 6.85
N GLU A 39 14.11 3.61 7.03
CA GLU A 39 14.25 4.87 7.76
C GLU A 39 13.55 6.04 7.06
N TRP A 40 13.67 6.14 5.73
CA TRP A 40 12.87 7.09 4.96
C TRP A 40 11.38 6.82 5.14
N GLY A 41 10.94 5.56 5.03
CA GLY A 41 9.52 5.21 5.16
C GLY A 41 8.95 5.63 6.53
N ILE A 42 9.68 5.37 7.60
CA ILE A 42 9.30 5.80 8.96
C ILE A 42 9.19 7.34 9.02
N ARG A 43 10.16 8.07 8.44
CA ARG A 43 10.11 9.54 8.40
C ARG A 43 8.93 10.09 7.61
N GLN A 44 8.47 9.37 6.58
CA GLN A 44 7.29 9.74 5.79
C GLN A 44 5.96 9.32 6.43
N GLY A 45 5.96 8.78 7.65
CA GLY A 45 4.75 8.33 8.32
C GLY A 45 4.16 7.03 7.77
N ILE A 46 4.94 6.26 7.01
CA ILE A 46 4.52 4.90 6.60
C ILE A 46 4.47 4.02 7.84
N GLN A 47 3.35 3.34 8.04
CA GLN A 47 3.05 2.63 9.28
C GLN A 47 2.73 1.15 9.03
N PRO A 48 3.26 0.21 9.82
CA PRO A 48 2.86 -1.19 9.76
C PRO A 48 1.39 -1.34 10.14
N ILE A 49 0.69 -2.21 9.42
CA ILE A 49 -0.73 -2.44 9.66
C ILE A 49 -0.98 -3.38 10.84
N HIS A 50 -2.18 -3.35 11.39
CA HIS A 50 -2.67 -4.29 12.38
C HIS A 50 -3.45 -5.42 11.72
N TYR A 51 -2.92 -6.64 11.80
CA TYR A 51 -3.61 -7.84 11.38
C TYR A 51 -4.63 -8.29 12.42
N ILE A 52 -5.90 -8.25 12.07
CA ILE A 52 -7.02 -8.51 12.97
C ILE A 52 -7.46 -9.97 12.83
N ASN A 53 -7.28 -10.73 13.91
CA ASN A 53 -7.89 -12.05 14.03
C ASN A 53 -9.42 -11.90 14.16
N LYS A 54 -10.17 -12.49 13.22
CA LYS A 54 -11.64 -12.43 13.17
C LYS A 54 -12.35 -12.94 14.43
N HIS A 55 -11.68 -13.78 15.23
CA HIS A 55 -12.20 -14.33 16.47
C HIS A 55 -11.81 -13.54 17.73
N SER A 56 -10.90 -12.56 17.60
CA SER A 56 -10.42 -11.77 18.73
C SER A 56 -11.51 -10.88 19.33
N ASN A 57 -11.38 -10.57 20.63
CA ASN A 57 -12.25 -9.58 21.28
C ASN A 57 -12.01 -8.18 20.72
N LEU A 58 -10.76 -7.84 20.35
CA LEU A 58 -10.43 -6.59 19.68
C LEU A 58 -11.32 -6.34 18.45
N ARG A 59 -11.48 -7.35 17.59
CA ARG A 59 -12.38 -7.25 16.43
C ARG A 59 -13.81 -6.93 16.83
N LYS A 60 -14.32 -7.57 17.89
CA LYS A 60 -15.70 -7.39 18.38
C LYS A 60 -15.89 -5.98 18.96
N ASP A 61 -15.00 -5.58 19.85
CA ASP A 61 -15.07 -4.30 20.54
C ASP A 61 -14.95 -3.13 19.55
N PHE A 62 -13.99 -3.23 18.64
CA PHE A 62 -13.82 -2.25 17.55
C PHE A 62 -15.07 -2.16 16.67
N SER A 63 -15.65 -3.30 16.26
CA SER A 63 -16.87 -3.32 15.45
C SER A 63 -18.04 -2.62 16.15
N ILE A 64 -18.19 -2.81 17.47
CA ILE A 64 -19.26 -2.17 18.27
C ILE A 64 -19.06 -0.66 18.31
N ILE A 65 -17.83 -0.21 18.62
CA ILE A 65 -17.52 1.21 18.76
C ILE A 65 -17.64 1.93 17.41
N LEU A 66 -17.06 1.37 16.34
CA LEU A 66 -17.17 1.93 14.99
C LEU A 66 -18.63 2.01 14.53
N SER A 67 -19.43 0.99 14.81
CA SER A 67 -20.87 1.01 14.47
C SER A 67 -21.62 2.10 15.23
N LYS A 68 -21.24 2.42 16.47
CA LYS A 68 -21.84 3.55 17.21
C LYS A 68 -21.44 4.87 16.57
N ALA A 69 -20.14 5.07 16.31
CA ALA A 69 -19.62 6.27 15.67
C ALA A 69 -20.31 6.58 14.32
N ILE A 70 -20.55 5.55 13.49
CA ILE A 70 -21.22 5.71 12.19
C ILE A 70 -22.72 6.05 12.34
N ASN A 71 -23.38 5.61 13.41
CA ASN A 71 -24.82 5.79 13.61
C ASN A 71 -25.16 7.00 14.49
N ASP A 72 -24.17 7.65 15.12
CA ASP A 72 -24.40 8.85 15.92
C ASP A 72 -24.85 10.03 15.04
N SER A 73 -25.73 10.87 15.60
CA SER A 73 -26.29 12.03 14.89
C SER A 73 -25.21 13.10 14.64
N PRO A 74 -25.25 13.83 13.50
CA PRO A 74 -24.30 14.89 13.18
C PRO A 74 -24.18 15.98 14.25
N GLU A 75 -25.24 16.24 15.04
CA GLU A 75 -25.19 17.21 16.15
C GLU A 75 -24.27 16.79 17.30
N LYS A 76 -23.91 15.50 17.41
CA LYS A 76 -22.96 14.96 18.40
C LYS A 76 -21.58 14.68 17.81
N SER A 77 -21.40 14.80 16.49
CA SER A 77 -20.13 14.48 15.84
C SER A 77 -19.08 15.56 16.07
N ASP A 78 -19.47 16.82 16.29
CA ASP A 78 -18.53 17.91 16.56
C ASP A 78 -17.82 17.77 17.92
N GLU A 79 -18.50 17.22 18.94
CA GLU A 79 -17.88 16.99 20.27
C GLU A 79 -16.94 15.77 20.30
N ASN A 80 -17.09 14.83 19.36
CA ASN A 80 -16.35 13.56 19.33
C ASN A 80 -15.46 13.39 18.08
N ASN A 81 -15.18 14.48 17.35
CA ASN A 81 -14.52 14.41 16.05
C ASN A 81 -13.15 13.72 16.13
N ASP A 82 -12.34 14.04 17.15
CA ASP A 82 -11.02 13.42 17.35
C ASP A 82 -11.08 11.90 17.54
N TYR A 83 -12.08 11.40 18.28
CA TYR A 83 -12.28 9.97 18.49
C TYR A 83 -12.73 9.27 17.20
N ASN A 84 -13.63 9.89 16.45
CA ASN A 84 -14.09 9.35 15.17
C ASN A 84 -12.96 9.32 14.15
N ASN A 85 -12.12 10.36 14.10
CA ASN A 85 -10.93 10.41 13.26
C ASN A 85 -9.94 9.32 13.66
N TYR A 86 -9.69 9.13 14.96
CA TYR A 86 -8.84 8.03 15.43
C TYR A 86 -9.37 6.65 15.00
N LEU A 87 -10.67 6.38 15.21
CA LEU A 87 -11.30 5.11 14.80
C LEU A 87 -11.22 4.88 13.30
N LEU A 88 -11.41 5.94 12.51
CA LEU A 88 -11.25 5.87 11.06
C LEU A 88 -9.81 5.52 10.70
N HIS A 89 -8.81 6.25 11.22
CA HIS A 89 -7.42 5.97 10.94
C HIS A 89 -7.03 4.55 11.34
N ASP A 90 -7.44 4.08 12.53
CA ASP A 90 -7.20 2.70 12.98
C ASP A 90 -7.78 1.68 11.97
N LEU A 91 -9.00 1.91 11.46
CA LEU A 91 -9.60 1.09 10.40
C LEU A 91 -8.77 1.09 9.11
N LEU A 92 -8.23 2.24 8.68
CA LEU A 92 -7.40 2.35 7.46
C LEU A 92 -6.10 1.55 7.57
N TYR A 93 -5.61 1.32 8.79
CA TYR A 93 -4.44 0.48 9.09
C TYR A 93 -4.80 -0.93 9.56
N MET A 94 -6.06 -1.37 9.43
CA MET A 94 -6.43 -2.75 9.70
C MET A 94 -6.47 -3.61 8.44
N LYS A 95 -6.15 -4.90 8.60
CA LYS A 95 -6.40 -5.95 7.62
C LYS A 95 -6.79 -7.23 8.35
N PRO A 96 -7.67 -8.08 7.81
CA PRO A 96 -7.88 -9.42 8.38
C PRO A 96 -6.55 -10.19 8.48
N LEU A 97 -6.44 -11.11 9.44
CA LEU A 97 -5.28 -11.99 9.54
C LEU A 97 -5.18 -12.94 8.34
N ASP A 98 -6.33 -13.47 7.92
CA ASP A 98 -6.47 -14.41 6.82
C ASP A 98 -7.67 -14.06 5.94
N GLY A 99 -7.63 -14.48 4.67
CA GLY A 99 -8.76 -14.30 3.76
C GLY A 99 -8.61 -15.03 2.44
N GLU A 100 -9.73 -15.11 1.73
CA GLU A 100 -9.81 -15.71 0.40
C GLU A 100 -9.25 -14.76 -0.67
N MET A 101 -8.34 -15.27 -1.51
CA MET A 101 -7.84 -14.55 -2.68
C MET A 101 -7.83 -15.46 -3.92
N PRO A 102 -8.11 -14.91 -5.11
CA PRO A 102 -7.84 -15.61 -6.36
C PRO A 102 -6.37 -15.99 -6.45
N THR A 103 -6.09 -17.20 -6.93
CA THR A 103 -4.72 -17.57 -7.33
C THR A 103 -4.32 -16.80 -8.59
N ASN A 104 -3.03 -16.78 -8.91
CA ASN A 104 -2.49 -16.08 -10.09
C ASN A 104 -3.17 -16.51 -11.40
N ASN A 105 -3.69 -17.73 -11.46
CA ASN A 105 -4.38 -18.25 -12.64
C ASN A 105 -5.86 -17.82 -12.70
N HIS A 106 -6.34 -17.03 -11.73
CA HIS A 106 -7.71 -16.51 -11.57
C HIS A 106 -8.82 -17.57 -11.59
N ARG A 107 -8.47 -18.86 -11.45
CA ARG A 107 -9.39 -20.01 -11.55
C ARG A 107 -9.71 -20.64 -10.19
N GLU A 108 -8.86 -20.43 -9.20
CA GLU A 108 -9.00 -21.03 -7.87
C GLU A 108 -8.96 -19.95 -6.80
N ILE A 109 -9.63 -20.22 -5.68
CA ILE A 109 -9.59 -19.37 -4.48
C ILE A 109 -8.72 -20.08 -3.45
N ALA A 110 -7.69 -19.39 -2.96
CA ALA A 110 -6.84 -19.87 -1.89
C ALA A 110 -7.06 -19.03 -0.63
N ILE A 111 -7.06 -19.69 0.54
CA ILE A 111 -6.99 -18.98 1.83
C ILE A 111 -5.53 -18.59 2.04
N ARG A 112 -5.29 -17.29 2.23
CA ARG A 112 -3.96 -16.73 2.47
C ARG A 112 -3.87 -16.14 3.86
N ASN A 113 -2.70 -16.31 4.47
CA ASN A 113 -2.32 -15.58 5.66
C ASN A 113 -1.73 -14.22 5.23
N PHE A 114 -2.45 -13.14 5.49
CA PHE A 114 -2.00 -11.80 5.11
C PHE A 114 -0.85 -11.29 5.99
N HIS A 115 -0.65 -11.86 7.17
CA HIS A 115 0.44 -11.49 8.06
C HIS A 115 1.83 -11.73 7.42
N ASP A 116 1.93 -12.70 6.52
CA ASP A 116 3.18 -13.01 5.82
C ASP A 116 3.64 -11.88 4.89
N GLU A 117 2.73 -10.98 4.50
CA GLU A 117 3.02 -9.84 3.64
C GLU A 117 3.76 -8.73 4.38
N LYS A 118 3.71 -8.71 5.72
CA LYS A 118 4.32 -7.68 6.56
C LYS A 118 4.07 -6.27 6.01
N GLU A 119 2.80 -5.98 5.78
CA GLU A 119 2.34 -4.82 5.03
C GLU A 119 2.50 -3.54 5.86
N TRP A 120 2.94 -2.49 5.20
CA TRP A 120 2.99 -1.13 5.70
C TRP A 120 2.21 -0.24 4.75
N ARG A 121 1.50 0.76 5.28
CA ARG A 121 0.69 1.67 4.47
C ARG A 121 1.14 3.11 4.64
N TYR A 122 1.11 3.83 3.53
CA TYR A 122 0.99 5.28 3.50
C TYR A 122 -0.44 5.63 3.09
N ILE A 123 -1.10 6.46 3.90
CA ILE A 123 -2.41 7.02 3.59
C ILE A 123 -2.19 8.52 3.35
N PRO A 124 -2.52 9.06 2.16
CA PRO A 124 -2.33 10.47 1.89
C PRO A 124 -3.23 11.31 2.81
N ASN A 125 -2.69 12.40 3.36
CA ASN A 125 -3.46 13.29 4.22
C ASN A 125 -4.30 14.26 3.39
N ILE A 126 -5.52 13.84 3.07
CA ILE A 126 -6.40 14.61 2.19
C ILE A 126 -6.96 15.87 2.89
N GLU A 127 -7.06 15.86 4.22
CA GLU A 127 -7.61 16.98 4.99
C GLU A 127 -6.69 18.22 4.99
N GLN A 128 -5.39 18.03 4.75
CA GLN A 128 -4.40 19.10 4.71
C GLN A 128 -4.21 19.70 3.31
N VAL A 129 -4.98 19.25 2.32
CA VAL A 129 -4.86 19.67 0.93
C VAL A 129 -6.20 20.25 0.47
N GLU A 130 -6.14 21.35 -0.31
CA GLU A 130 -7.33 21.94 -0.92
C GLU A 130 -7.80 21.06 -2.09
N THR A 131 -8.66 20.08 -1.80
CA THR A 131 -9.18 19.15 -2.78
C THR A 131 -10.61 18.71 -2.46
N GLU A 132 -11.39 18.42 -3.51
CA GLU A 132 -12.73 17.86 -3.40
C GLU A 132 -12.73 16.33 -3.21
N LEU A 133 -11.54 15.71 -3.15
CA LEU A 133 -11.39 14.27 -3.04
C LEU A 133 -11.78 13.77 -1.64
N PRO A 134 -12.76 12.85 -1.51
CA PRO A 134 -13.12 12.30 -0.21
C PRO A 134 -12.22 11.12 0.18
N LEU A 135 -11.60 11.15 1.38
CA LEU A 135 -10.75 10.06 1.90
C LEU A 135 -11.38 8.66 1.78
N ILE A 136 -12.71 8.56 1.92
CA ILE A 136 -13.45 7.32 1.72
C ILE A 136 -14.33 7.45 0.48
N ILE A 137 -14.18 6.53 -0.46
CA ILE A 137 -15.09 6.37 -1.59
C ILE A 137 -16.41 5.81 -1.07
N SER A 138 -17.53 6.44 -1.42
CA SER A 138 -18.84 5.97 -0.96
C SER A 138 -19.15 4.58 -1.53
N GLN A 139 -19.86 3.76 -0.74
CA GLN A 139 -20.17 2.37 -1.12
C GLN A 139 -20.97 2.28 -2.44
N GLU A 140 -21.78 3.27 -2.75
CA GLU A 140 -22.57 3.35 -4.00
C GLU A 140 -21.67 3.61 -5.23
N GLN A 141 -20.51 4.22 -5.01
CA GLN A 141 -19.54 4.54 -6.06
C GLN A 141 -18.42 3.49 -6.17
N MET A 142 -18.39 2.44 -5.33
CA MET A 142 -17.33 1.42 -5.36
C MET A 142 -17.42 0.53 -6.60
N ASN A 143 -16.71 0.93 -7.65
CA ASN A 143 -16.55 0.17 -8.88
C ASN A 143 -15.18 0.47 -9.52
N PRO A 144 -14.69 -0.38 -10.44
CA PRO A 144 -13.37 -0.20 -11.05
C PRO A 144 -13.14 1.16 -11.71
N LYS A 145 -14.17 1.76 -12.33
CA LYS A 145 -14.07 3.08 -12.96
C LYS A 145 -13.81 4.15 -11.91
N SER A 146 -14.54 4.13 -10.79
CA SER A 146 -14.34 5.08 -9.70
C SER A 146 -12.95 4.97 -9.09
N TYR A 147 -12.43 3.75 -8.90
CA TYR A 147 -11.07 3.57 -8.36
C TYR A 147 -10.02 4.20 -9.28
N PHE A 148 -10.14 3.94 -10.59
CA PHE A 148 -9.23 4.51 -11.58
C PHE A 148 -9.33 6.03 -11.66
N THR A 149 -10.54 6.58 -11.64
CA THR A 149 -10.75 8.04 -11.60
C THR A 149 -10.14 8.66 -10.35
N TYR A 150 -10.27 7.99 -9.19
CA TYR A 150 -9.69 8.45 -7.93
C TYR A 150 -8.15 8.47 -8.00
N SER A 151 -7.54 7.39 -8.52
CA SER A 151 -6.09 7.34 -8.75
C SER A 151 -5.61 8.44 -9.69
N GLN A 152 -6.34 8.73 -10.77
CA GLN A 152 -6.00 9.82 -11.69
C GLN A 152 -6.09 11.20 -11.02
N ALA A 153 -7.08 11.42 -10.16
CA ALA A 153 -7.23 12.69 -9.47
C ALA A 153 -6.09 12.92 -8.46
N ILE A 154 -5.67 11.89 -7.71
CA ILE A 154 -4.47 11.97 -6.87
C ILE A 154 -3.22 12.26 -7.71
N ALA A 155 -3.10 11.64 -8.88
CA ALA A 155 -1.99 11.89 -9.80
C ALA A 155 -1.97 13.32 -10.36
N GLN A 156 -3.00 14.13 -10.14
CA GLN A 156 -3.04 15.55 -10.49
C GLN A 156 -2.86 16.47 -9.27
N CYS A 157 -2.66 15.90 -8.08
CA CYS A 157 -2.55 16.62 -6.81
C CYS A 157 -1.20 16.30 -6.13
N PRO A 158 -0.12 17.04 -6.47
CA PRO A 158 1.24 16.76 -5.97
C PRO A 158 1.37 16.77 -4.45
N ASP A 159 0.55 17.54 -3.75
CA ASP A 159 0.56 17.61 -2.27
C ASP A 159 0.14 16.29 -1.60
N LEU A 160 -0.53 15.40 -2.34
CA LEU A 160 -0.89 14.06 -1.86
C LEU A 160 0.18 13.01 -2.16
N TRP A 161 1.24 13.36 -2.88
CA TRP A 161 2.25 12.40 -3.33
C TRP A 161 3.21 12.02 -2.22
N LEU A 162 3.63 10.76 -2.25
CA LEU A 162 4.72 10.25 -1.44
C LEU A 162 6.03 10.37 -2.22
N ASN A 163 6.76 11.46 -2.01
CA ASN A 163 7.99 11.75 -2.73
C ASN A 163 9.21 11.06 -2.10
N PHE A 164 10.13 10.59 -2.94
CA PHE A 164 11.41 10.01 -2.51
C PHE A 164 12.52 10.32 -3.51
N GLU A 165 13.74 10.41 -2.99
CA GLU A 165 14.96 10.61 -3.78
C GLU A 165 15.67 9.29 -4.07
N PHE A 166 16.56 9.29 -5.07
CA PHE A 166 17.31 8.09 -5.48
C PHE A 166 18.18 7.49 -4.38
N GLU A 167 18.64 8.31 -3.42
CA GLU A 167 19.39 7.84 -2.26
C GLU A 167 18.59 6.89 -1.36
N HIS A 168 17.26 7.02 -1.34
CA HIS A 168 16.39 6.18 -0.54
C HIS A 168 16.09 4.83 -1.18
N ILE A 169 16.33 4.68 -2.49
CA ILE A 169 16.23 3.37 -3.15
C ILE A 169 17.33 2.46 -2.61
N LYS A 170 16.96 1.25 -2.19
CA LYS A 170 17.88 0.20 -1.76
C LYS A 170 18.03 -0.88 -2.82
N HIS A 171 16.94 -1.24 -3.48
CA HIS A 171 16.90 -2.30 -4.49
C HIS A 171 15.97 -1.91 -5.63
N ILE A 172 16.33 -2.27 -6.86
CA ILE A 172 15.42 -2.29 -8.01
C ILE A 172 15.43 -3.73 -8.52
N ILE A 173 14.30 -4.41 -8.44
CA ILE A 173 14.18 -5.82 -8.79
C ILE A 173 13.59 -5.93 -10.18
N VAL A 174 14.31 -6.60 -11.07
CA VAL A 174 13.88 -6.99 -12.42
C VAL A 174 13.80 -8.51 -12.49
N SER A 175 13.06 -9.06 -13.45
CA SER A 175 12.82 -10.50 -13.52
C SER A 175 14.06 -11.26 -13.99
N LYS A 176 14.69 -10.81 -15.08
CA LYS A 176 15.78 -11.52 -15.79
C LYS A 176 16.91 -10.58 -16.18
N GLU A 177 18.07 -11.14 -16.53
CA GLU A 177 19.27 -10.35 -16.88
C GLU A 177 19.05 -9.42 -18.07
N SER A 178 18.27 -9.82 -19.08
CA SER A 178 17.99 -8.94 -20.23
C SER A 178 17.28 -7.65 -19.81
N GLU A 179 16.41 -7.71 -18.79
CA GLU A 179 15.66 -6.56 -18.29
C GLU A 179 16.54 -5.62 -17.46
N ARG A 180 17.64 -6.11 -16.86
CA ARG A 180 18.65 -5.26 -16.22
C ARG A 180 19.25 -4.33 -17.28
N SER A 181 19.66 -4.89 -18.42
CA SER A 181 20.19 -4.11 -19.54
C SER A 181 19.16 -3.12 -20.09
N GLU A 182 17.91 -3.56 -20.30
CA GLU A 182 16.82 -2.68 -20.76
C GLU A 182 16.57 -1.51 -19.78
N LEU A 183 16.59 -1.77 -18.47
CA LEU A 183 16.44 -0.73 -17.45
C LEU A 183 17.60 0.26 -17.45
N ILE A 184 18.84 -0.22 -17.58
CA ILE A 184 20.02 0.63 -17.67
C ILE A 184 19.93 1.53 -18.91
N GLU A 185 19.61 0.96 -20.07
CA GLU A 185 19.42 1.71 -21.31
C GLU A 185 18.32 2.75 -21.18
N PHE A 186 17.19 2.39 -20.56
CA PHE A 186 16.08 3.30 -20.29
C PHE A 186 16.52 4.50 -19.43
N VAL A 187 17.25 4.26 -18.34
CA VAL A 187 17.75 5.31 -17.44
C VAL A 187 18.69 6.26 -18.18
N VAL A 188 19.62 5.73 -18.99
CA VAL A 188 20.57 6.54 -19.76
C VAL A 188 19.85 7.35 -20.84
N GLN A 189 18.99 6.71 -21.65
CA GLN A 189 18.31 7.37 -22.77
C GLN A 189 17.36 8.48 -22.32
N ASN A 190 16.74 8.33 -21.14
CA ASN A 190 15.80 9.30 -20.59
C ASN A 190 16.47 10.31 -19.64
N ASN A 191 17.80 10.27 -19.47
CA ASN A 191 18.56 11.12 -18.55
C ASN A 191 17.96 11.13 -17.12
N ILE A 192 17.65 9.95 -16.58
CA ILE A 192 17.07 9.84 -15.23
C ILE A 192 18.20 10.03 -14.20
N GLY A 193 18.22 11.21 -13.58
CA GLY A 193 19.26 11.60 -12.62
C GLY A 193 20.60 11.95 -13.26
N GLU A 194 21.49 12.49 -12.45
CA GLU A 194 22.87 12.78 -12.85
C GLU A 194 23.70 11.50 -13.02
N THR A 195 24.82 11.58 -13.73
CA THR A 195 25.68 10.42 -14.02
C THR A 195 26.07 9.62 -12.76
N TYR A 196 26.37 10.30 -11.66
CA TYR A 196 26.71 9.64 -10.40
C TYR A 196 25.51 8.91 -9.78
N GLU A 197 24.32 9.51 -9.83
CA GLU A 197 23.08 8.90 -9.34
C GLU A 197 22.71 7.67 -10.17
N GLN A 198 22.88 7.74 -11.50
CA GLN A 198 22.67 6.60 -12.38
C GLN A 198 23.57 5.42 -12.00
N TYR A 199 24.85 5.65 -11.72
CA TYR A 199 25.75 4.58 -11.27
C TYR A 199 25.30 3.97 -9.93
N ILE A 200 24.82 4.80 -9.01
CA ILE A 200 24.23 4.32 -7.75
C ILE A 200 22.99 3.45 -8.05
N LEU A 201 22.10 3.88 -8.94
CA LEU A 201 20.90 3.13 -9.32
C LEU A 201 21.28 1.78 -9.94
N PHE A 202 22.23 1.76 -10.86
CA PHE A 202 22.69 0.54 -11.52
C PHE A 202 23.24 -0.48 -10.51
N SER A 203 23.98 -0.01 -9.50
CA SER A 203 24.51 -0.87 -8.43
C SER A 203 23.43 -1.50 -7.54
N LYS A 204 22.21 -0.98 -7.58
CA LYS A 204 21.07 -1.45 -6.77
C LYS A 204 20.15 -2.40 -7.54
N ILE A 205 20.43 -2.69 -8.82
CA ILE A 205 19.59 -3.59 -9.62
C ILE A 205 19.86 -5.04 -9.21
N ILE A 206 18.79 -5.78 -8.89
CA ILE A 206 18.81 -7.20 -8.56
C ILE A 206 17.98 -7.95 -9.58
N VAL A 207 18.48 -9.09 -10.05
CA VAL A 207 17.74 -9.97 -10.95
C VAL A 207 17.10 -11.08 -10.14
N PHE A 208 15.79 -11.20 -10.24
CA PHE A 208 15.00 -12.09 -9.40
C PHE A 208 15.24 -13.57 -9.70
N ASP A 209 15.52 -13.94 -10.94
CA ASP A 209 15.85 -15.32 -11.28
C ASP A 209 17.16 -15.79 -10.62
N GLU A 210 18.17 -14.91 -10.47
CA GLU A 210 19.40 -15.21 -9.71
C GLU A 210 19.08 -15.50 -8.23
N LEU A 211 18.16 -14.74 -7.63
CA LEU A 211 17.72 -14.95 -6.24
C LEU A 211 17.02 -16.30 -6.00
N ARG A 212 16.45 -16.91 -7.04
CA ARG A 212 15.78 -18.22 -6.96
C ARG A 212 16.77 -19.39 -7.01
N GLU A 213 17.90 -19.20 -7.68
CA GLU A 213 18.92 -20.24 -7.88
C GLU A 213 19.86 -20.38 -6.68
N ASP A 214 20.07 -19.31 -5.90
CA ASP A 214 20.91 -19.30 -4.70
C ASP A 214 20.24 -19.94 -3.44
N TRP A 215 19.23 -20.80 -3.63
CA TRP A 215 18.46 -21.48 -2.57
C TRP A 215 18.39 -22.99 -2.73
#